data_AF-A0A2D9TFT8-F1
#
_entry.id   AF-A0A2D9TFT8-F1
#
_cell.length_a   1.000
_cell.length_b   1.000
_cell.length_c   1.000
_cell.angle_alpha   90.00
_cell.angle_beta   90.00
_cell.angle_gamma   90.00
#
_symmetry.space_group_name_H-M   'P 1'
#
loop_
_entity.id
_entity.type
_entity.pdbx_description
1 polymer ?
#
loop_
_entity_poly.entity_id
_entity_poly.type
_entity_poly.pdbx_seq_one_letter_code
_entity_poly.pdbx_strand_id
1 'polypeptide(L)'
;MSMESQMRIGLIGPAEDATAELREAAEFLLGDAEVDQAIYLGQDETLRKMSREWARDLAQGDGRDFLSRAVKVATDGDPDAIEAFLEADQQIRRISRLRTLPPAPARAVEMIGDRIVLVVHDKKVLDEEDIANAAVIVYGQAKEAMLKQFGPRYFFTPGPLSGGRVGMLELDDEGRIVALTFEPSGMPVWREVLQGRGAKLTVAR
;
A
#
# COMPACT_ATOMS: atom_id res chain seq x y z
N MET A 1 21.19 -8.82 -16.71
CA MET A 1 19.71 -8.75 -16.67
C MET A 1 19.37 -7.86 -15.49
N SER A 2 18.89 -6.65 -15.76
CA SER A 2 18.42 -5.76 -14.70
C SER A 2 17.13 -6.37 -14.16
N MET A 3 17.08 -6.74 -12.88
CA MET A 3 15.80 -6.90 -12.19
C MET A 3 15.20 -5.50 -12.14
N GLU A 4 14.36 -5.15 -13.11
CA GLU A 4 13.38 -4.09 -12.87
C GLU A 4 12.60 -4.55 -11.64
N SER A 5 12.69 -3.79 -10.55
CA SER A 5 11.91 -4.05 -9.34
C SER A 5 10.45 -4.14 -9.77
N GLN A 6 9.85 -5.33 -9.67
CA GLN A 6 8.44 -5.52 -9.97
C GLN A 6 7.67 -4.71 -8.93
N MET A 7 6.98 -3.65 -9.37
CA MET A 7 6.28 -2.75 -8.47
C MET A 7 5.23 -3.50 -7.63
N ARG A 8 5.33 -3.39 -6.31
CA ARG A 8 4.39 -3.94 -5.32
C ARG A 8 3.67 -2.81 -4.59
N ILE A 9 2.34 -2.87 -4.59
CA ILE A 9 1.49 -1.87 -3.97
C ILE A 9 0.69 -2.52 -2.85
N GLY A 10 0.95 -2.12 -1.61
CA GLY A 10 0.14 -2.46 -0.45
C GLY A 10 -1.10 -1.57 -0.36
N LEU A 11 -2.21 -2.13 0.12
CA LEU A 11 -3.51 -1.47 0.21
C LEU A 11 -4.09 -1.69 1.60
N ILE A 12 -4.41 -0.60 2.29
CA ILE A 12 -5.01 -0.65 3.62
C ILE A 12 -6.38 0.01 3.57
N GLY A 13 -7.41 -0.71 4.02
CA GLY A 13 -8.77 -0.19 4.13
C GLY A 13 -8.93 0.98 5.10
N PRO A 14 -10.07 1.68 5.10
CA PRO A 14 -10.40 2.64 6.16
C PRO A 14 -10.29 1.99 7.55
N ALA A 15 -9.65 2.69 8.49
CA ALA A 15 -9.32 2.17 9.81
C ALA A 15 -10.23 2.72 10.92
N GLU A 16 -11.01 3.78 10.69
CA GLU A 16 -11.95 4.33 11.68
C GLU A 16 -11.31 4.56 13.07
N ASP A 17 -10.14 5.21 13.10
CA ASP A 17 -9.32 5.45 14.30
C ASP A 17 -8.65 4.22 14.96
N ALA A 18 -8.70 3.03 14.35
CA ALA A 18 -7.95 1.83 14.76
C ALA A 18 -6.43 1.94 14.45
N THR A 19 -5.72 2.80 15.20
CA THR A 19 -4.30 3.12 14.93
C THR A 19 -3.34 1.96 15.21
N ALA A 20 -3.65 1.08 16.15
CA ALA A 20 -2.82 -0.08 16.48
C ALA A 20 -2.84 -1.12 15.34
N GLU A 21 -4.04 -1.48 14.89
CA GLU A 21 -4.26 -2.38 13.76
C GLU A 21 -3.69 -1.79 12.46
N LEU A 22 -3.82 -0.47 12.28
CA LEU A 22 -3.24 0.23 11.13
C LEU A 22 -1.72 0.18 11.14
N ARG A 23 -1.11 0.27 12.32
CA ARG A 23 0.34 0.12 12.49
C ARG A 23 0.79 -1.30 12.17
N GLU A 24 0.13 -2.32 12.71
CA GLU A 24 0.43 -3.73 12.43
C GLU A 24 0.37 -4.02 10.92
N ALA A 25 -0.72 -3.59 10.26
CA ALA A 25 -0.88 -3.69 8.81
C ALA A 25 0.25 -2.99 8.03
N ALA A 26 0.67 -1.80 8.47
CA ALA A 26 1.75 -1.06 7.84
C ALA A 26 3.13 -1.70 8.07
N GLU A 27 3.38 -2.24 9.26
CA GLU A 27 4.60 -2.98 9.62
C GLU A 27 4.73 -4.22 8.73
N PHE A 28 3.67 -5.01 8.58
CA PHE A 28 3.66 -6.15 7.66
C PHE A 28 3.93 -5.72 6.21
N LEU A 29 3.18 -4.75 5.69
CA LEU A 29 3.29 -4.36 4.28
C LEU A 29 4.68 -3.78 3.95
N LEU A 30 5.22 -2.91 4.80
CA LEU A 30 6.51 -2.24 4.56
C LEU A 30 7.71 -3.09 4.99
N GLY A 31 7.51 -4.05 5.88
CA GLY A 31 8.52 -4.94 6.43
C GLY A 31 8.57 -6.26 5.70
N ASP A 32 7.64 -7.16 5.99
CA ASP A 32 7.68 -8.54 5.50
C ASP A 32 7.28 -8.68 4.03
N ALA A 33 6.25 -7.94 3.59
CA ALA A 33 5.82 -7.96 2.18
C ALA A 33 6.70 -7.07 1.27
N GLU A 34 7.50 -6.20 1.88
CA GLU A 34 8.41 -5.25 1.22
C GLU A 34 7.75 -4.50 0.06
N VAL A 35 6.53 -3.97 0.26
CA VAL A 35 5.87 -3.18 -0.78
C VAL A 35 6.68 -1.91 -1.06
N ASP A 36 6.77 -1.51 -2.34
CA ASP A 36 7.39 -0.23 -2.72
C ASP A 36 6.61 0.94 -2.12
N GLN A 37 5.31 0.73 -1.95
CA GLN A 37 4.33 1.73 -1.60
C GLN A 37 3.15 1.09 -0.88
N ALA A 38 2.68 1.69 0.21
CA ALA A 38 1.39 1.34 0.82
C ALA A 38 0.40 2.51 0.72
N ILE A 39 -0.83 2.24 0.31
CA ILE A 39 -1.88 3.24 0.11
C ILE A 39 -3.00 3.01 1.12
N TYR A 40 -3.25 4.00 1.97
CA TYR A 40 -4.41 4.04 2.86
C TYR A 40 -5.62 4.56 2.11
N LEU A 41 -6.69 3.75 2.09
CA LEU A 41 -7.91 4.01 1.33
C LEU A 41 -8.96 4.79 2.13
N GLY A 42 -8.70 5.12 3.39
CA GLY A 42 -9.51 6.02 4.19
C GLY A 42 -9.31 7.49 3.82
N GLN A 43 -10.29 8.33 4.18
CA GLN A 43 -10.25 9.79 3.99
C GLN A 43 -10.14 10.56 5.33
N ASP A 44 -9.93 9.84 6.43
CA ASP A 44 -9.73 10.39 7.76
C ASP A 44 -8.25 10.72 8.03
N GLU A 45 -8.00 11.28 9.22
CA GLU A 45 -6.65 11.60 9.69
C GLU A 45 -5.95 10.42 10.39
N THR A 46 -6.53 9.21 10.40
CA THR A 46 -6.02 8.08 11.19
C THR A 46 -4.62 7.67 10.77
N LEU A 47 -4.32 7.62 9.45
CA LEU A 47 -2.95 7.36 8.98
C LEU A 47 -1.97 8.42 9.48
N ARG A 48 -2.35 9.70 9.40
CA ARG A 48 -1.47 10.80 9.81
C ARG A 48 -1.20 10.80 11.30
N LYS A 49 -2.20 10.48 12.14
CA LYS A 49 -2.03 10.30 13.58
C LYS A 49 -1.07 9.13 13.85
N MET A 50 -1.36 7.96 13.31
CA MET A 50 -0.54 6.75 13.47
C MET A 50 0.91 6.99 13.02
N SER A 51 1.15 7.53 11.83
CA SER A 51 2.51 7.75 11.31
C SER A 51 3.32 8.74 12.15
N ARG A 52 2.68 9.77 12.72
CA ARG A 52 3.35 10.72 13.62
C ARG A 52 3.72 10.08 14.96
N GLU A 53 2.80 9.31 15.53
CA GLU A 53 3.03 8.57 16.77
C GLU A 53 4.15 7.53 16.59
N TRP A 54 4.08 6.74 15.52
CA TRP A 54 5.11 5.75 15.20
C TRP A 54 6.49 6.38 14.98
N ALA A 55 6.58 7.47 14.20
CA ALA A 55 7.86 8.17 14.01
C ALA A 55 8.42 8.74 15.33
N ARG A 56 7.54 9.20 16.24
CA ARG A 56 7.93 9.69 17.56
C ARG A 56 8.42 8.56 18.46
N ASP A 57 7.78 7.40 18.43
CA ASP A 57 8.20 6.20 19.17
C ASP A 57 9.60 5.74 18.73
N LEU A 58 9.84 5.69 17.41
CA LEU A 58 11.14 5.33 16.83
C LEU A 58 12.22 6.36 17.16
N ALA A 59 11.85 7.64 17.27
CA ALA A 59 12.75 8.67 17.75
C ALA A 59 12.95 8.63 19.28
N GLN A 60 12.34 7.67 20.00
CA GLN A 60 12.34 7.60 21.47
C GLN A 60 11.88 8.92 22.12
N GLY A 61 10.94 9.62 21.49
CA GLY A 61 10.45 10.92 21.93
C GLY A 61 11.44 12.07 21.76
N ASP A 62 12.58 11.85 21.10
CA ASP A 62 13.57 12.89 20.79
C ASP A 62 12.98 13.86 19.75
N GLY A 63 12.53 15.03 20.23
CA GLY A 63 11.88 16.05 19.41
C GLY A 63 12.81 16.83 18.47
N ARG A 64 14.10 16.47 18.40
CA ARG A 64 15.08 17.11 17.52
C ARG A 64 14.99 16.54 16.10
N ASP A 65 15.38 17.35 15.12
CA ASP A 65 15.51 16.89 13.73
C ASP A 65 16.60 15.82 13.56
N PHE A 66 16.60 15.13 12.42
CA PHE A 66 17.55 14.06 12.10
C PHE A 66 19.02 14.47 12.31
N LEU A 67 19.42 15.64 11.80
CA LEU A 67 20.83 16.05 11.83
C LEU A 67 21.27 16.36 13.26
N SER A 68 20.42 17.05 14.02
CA SER A 68 20.64 17.33 15.44
C SER A 68 20.74 16.06 16.28
N ARG A 69 19.98 15.01 15.95
CA ARG A 69 20.08 13.68 16.58
C ARG A 69 21.35 12.95 16.18
N ALA A 70 21.66 12.94 14.89
CA ALA A 70 22.86 12.29 14.34
C ALA A 70 24.15 12.87 14.97
N VAL A 71 24.24 14.19 15.09
CA VAL A 71 25.41 14.85 15.72
C VAL A 71 25.59 14.39 17.16
N LYS A 72 24.51 14.31 17.96
CA LYS A 72 24.60 13.85 19.35
C LYS A 72 25.09 12.41 19.43
N VAL A 73 24.47 11.50 18.67
CA VAL A 73 24.85 10.07 18.71
C VAL A 73 26.27 9.87 18.21
N ALA A 74 26.71 10.60 17.18
CA ALA A 74 28.09 10.52 16.68
C ALA A 74 29.14 11.08 17.64
N THR A 75 28.77 12.04 18.50
CA THR A 75 29.70 12.68 19.45
C THR A 75 29.76 11.94 20.78
N ASP A 76 28.60 11.50 21.28
CA ASP A 76 28.45 11.01 22.66
C ASP A 76 28.05 9.53 22.74
N GLY A 77 27.65 8.92 21.62
CA GLY A 77 27.12 7.56 21.57
C GLY A 77 28.20 6.48 21.50
N ASP A 78 27.86 5.28 21.97
CA ASP A 78 28.61 4.06 21.73
C ASP A 78 28.16 3.41 20.40
N PRO A 79 28.84 2.34 19.93
CA PRO A 79 28.45 1.65 18.70
C PRO A 79 26.99 1.18 18.68
N ASP A 80 26.49 0.64 19.80
CA ASP A 80 25.10 0.16 19.91
C ASP A 80 24.10 1.32 19.75
N ALA A 81 24.40 2.50 20.29
CA ALA A 81 23.60 3.70 20.11
C ALA A 81 23.60 4.21 18.66
N ILE A 82 24.72 4.08 17.95
CA ILE A 82 24.81 4.42 16.52
C ILE A 82 23.95 3.46 15.70
N GLU A 83 24.05 2.15 15.95
CA GLU A 83 23.26 1.13 15.25
C GLU A 83 21.76 1.36 15.48
N ALA A 84 21.33 1.52 16.74
CA ALA A 84 19.92 1.79 17.07
C ALA A 84 19.40 3.07 16.41
N PHE A 85 20.23 4.12 16.31
CA PHE A 85 19.86 5.35 15.61
C PHE A 85 19.65 5.12 14.11
N LEU A 86 20.55 4.38 13.45
CA LEU A 86 20.46 4.08 12.02
C LEU A 86 19.26 3.18 11.70
N GLU A 87 19.00 2.18 12.54
CA GLU A 87 17.82 1.31 12.42
C GLU A 87 16.52 2.11 12.56
N ALA A 88 16.44 2.98 13.57
CA ALA A 88 15.28 3.86 13.76
C ALA A 88 15.08 4.81 12.57
N ASP A 89 16.14 5.41 12.03
CA ASP A 89 16.05 6.26 10.83
C ASP A 89 15.60 5.46 9.60
N GLN A 90 16.11 4.24 9.42
CA GLN A 90 15.68 3.37 8.34
C GLN A 90 14.19 3.06 8.43
N GLN A 91 13.68 2.76 9.62
CA GLN A 91 12.26 2.52 9.83
C GLN A 91 11.41 3.79 9.60
N ILE A 92 11.86 4.96 10.08
CA ILE A 92 11.17 6.25 9.82
C ILE A 92 11.09 6.53 8.32
N ARG A 93 12.14 6.23 7.55
CA ARG A 93 12.12 6.36 6.08
C ARG A 93 11.15 5.37 5.42
N ARG A 94 10.90 4.21 6.00
CA ARG A 94 9.86 3.29 5.49
C ARG A 94 8.46 3.88 5.67
N ILE A 95 8.20 4.59 6.77
CA ILE A 95 6.91 5.28 7.01
C ILE A 95 6.58 6.24 5.86
N SER A 96 7.57 6.88 5.22
CA SER A 96 7.32 7.80 4.09
C SER A 96 6.79 7.11 2.83
N ARG A 97 6.80 5.77 2.77
CA ARG A 97 6.16 4.98 1.69
C ARG A 97 4.66 4.78 1.93
N LEU A 98 4.12 5.21 3.08
CA LEU A 98 2.68 5.29 3.29
C LEU A 98 2.13 6.56 2.64
N ARG A 99 1.07 6.42 1.84
CA ARG A 99 0.34 7.57 1.28
C ARG A 99 -1.15 7.49 1.63
N THR A 100 -1.76 8.66 1.80
CA THR A 100 -3.22 8.80 1.71
C THR A 100 -3.63 8.99 0.26
N LEU A 101 -4.89 8.68 -0.04
CA LEU A 101 -5.49 9.07 -1.30
C LEU A 101 -5.57 10.61 -1.44
N PRO A 102 -5.53 11.14 -2.68
CA PRO A 102 -5.89 12.53 -2.90
C PRO A 102 -7.38 12.77 -2.57
N PRO A 103 -7.77 13.98 -2.17
CA PRO A 103 -9.16 14.30 -1.89
C PRO A 103 -10.02 14.20 -3.16
N ALA A 104 -11.26 13.74 -3.02
CA ALA A 104 -12.21 13.68 -4.14
C ALA A 104 -12.40 15.08 -4.77
N PRO A 105 -12.60 15.17 -6.10
CA PRO A 105 -12.78 14.07 -7.05
C PRO A 105 -11.48 13.49 -7.63
N ALA A 106 -10.30 13.90 -7.13
CA ALA A 106 -9.05 13.36 -7.63
C ALA A 106 -8.88 11.87 -7.28
N ARG A 107 -8.13 11.16 -8.11
CA ARG A 107 -7.84 9.74 -8.01
C ARG A 107 -6.34 9.50 -8.05
N ALA A 108 -5.88 8.50 -7.32
CA ALA A 108 -4.51 8.03 -7.48
C ALA A 108 -4.45 7.11 -8.71
N VAL A 109 -3.40 7.29 -9.51
CA VAL A 109 -3.15 6.52 -10.73
C VAL A 109 -1.80 5.86 -10.54
N GLU A 110 -1.82 4.54 -10.43
CA GLU A 110 -0.62 3.73 -10.28
C GLU A 110 -0.38 2.90 -11.53
N MET A 111 0.88 2.54 -11.77
CA MET A 111 1.29 1.70 -12.90
C MET A 111 1.86 0.39 -12.37
N ILE A 112 1.26 -0.74 -12.73
CA ILE A 112 1.83 -2.06 -12.43
C ILE A 112 2.18 -2.76 -13.75
N GLY A 113 3.46 -2.71 -14.09
CA GLY A 113 3.93 -2.96 -15.45
C GLY A 113 3.44 -1.87 -16.39
N ASP A 114 2.77 -2.26 -17.46
CA ASP A 114 2.18 -1.37 -18.48
C ASP A 114 0.69 -1.04 -18.22
N ARG A 115 0.13 -1.48 -17.09
CA ARG A 115 -1.31 -1.38 -16.80
C ARG A 115 -1.61 -0.32 -15.75
N ILE A 116 -2.68 0.42 -16.01
CA ILE A 116 -3.23 1.44 -15.11
C ILE A 116 -4.02 0.77 -13.99
N VAL A 117 -3.67 1.13 -12.75
CA VAL A 117 -4.44 0.84 -11.54
C VAL A 117 -4.99 2.17 -11.01
N LEU A 118 -6.32 2.29 -10.98
CA LEU A 118 -6.98 3.45 -10.38
C LEU A 118 -7.30 3.17 -8.93
N VAL A 119 -6.95 4.09 -8.02
CA VAL A 119 -7.19 3.93 -6.59
C VAL A 119 -7.99 5.13 -6.07
N VAL A 120 -9.14 4.85 -5.45
CA VAL A 120 -10.08 5.85 -4.93
C VAL A 120 -10.65 5.44 -3.58
N HIS A 121 -11.30 6.35 -2.87
CA HIS A 121 -12.06 5.98 -1.68
C HIS A 121 -13.43 5.43 -2.08
N ASP A 122 -14.27 6.26 -2.69
CA ASP A 122 -15.58 5.87 -3.23
C ASP A 122 -15.50 5.77 -4.76
N LYS A 123 -15.78 4.58 -5.30
CA LYS A 123 -15.83 4.35 -6.75
C LYS A 123 -16.92 5.13 -7.48
N LYS A 124 -17.88 5.75 -6.78
CA LYS A 124 -18.88 6.65 -7.40
C LYS A 124 -18.28 7.92 -7.98
N VAL A 125 -17.05 8.28 -7.60
CA VAL A 125 -16.35 9.43 -8.20
C VAL A 125 -15.86 9.14 -9.62
N LEU A 126 -15.85 7.86 -10.03
CA LEU A 126 -15.36 7.44 -11.34
C LEU A 126 -16.47 7.54 -12.37
N ASP A 127 -16.12 8.04 -13.55
CA ASP A 127 -16.97 7.99 -14.73
C ASP A 127 -16.63 6.79 -15.64
N GLU A 128 -17.31 6.68 -16.78
CA GLU A 128 -17.09 5.59 -17.74
C GLU A 128 -15.71 5.62 -18.39
N GLU A 129 -15.14 6.82 -18.61
CA GLU A 129 -13.83 6.98 -19.22
C GLU A 129 -12.72 6.52 -18.27
N ASP A 130 -12.85 6.85 -16.99
CA ASP A 130 -11.96 6.38 -15.94
C ASP A 130 -11.92 4.85 -15.88
N ILE A 131 -13.10 4.22 -15.84
CA ILE A 131 -13.24 2.77 -15.77
C ILE A 131 -12.72 2.11 -17.06
N ALA A 132 -12.92 2.73 -18.22
CA ALA A 132 -12.53 2.15 -19.50
C ALA A 132 -11.00 1.99 -19.63
N ASN A 133 -10.23 2.91 -19.04
CA ASN A 133 -8.77 2.95 -19.16
C ASN A 133 -8.02 2.15 -18.09
N ALA A 134 -8.67 1.80 -16.97
CA ALA A 134 -8.06 1.02 -15.90
C ALA A 134 -8.08 -0.50 -16.18
N ALA A 135 -7.04 -1.20 -15.74
CA ALA A 135 -7.04 -2.66 -15.63
C ALA A 135 -7.64 -3.11 -14.28
N VAL A 136 -7.28 -2.39 -13.21
CA VAL A 136 -7.76 -2.62 -11.85
C VAL A 136 -8.25 -1.32 -11.25
N ILE A 137 -9.44 -1.34 -10.64
CA ILE A 137 -10.00 -0.26 -9.85
C ILE A 137 -9.99 -0.70 -8.40
N VAL A 138 -9.20 -0.03 -7.58
CA VAL A 138 -9.12 -0.23 -6.14
C VAL A 138 -9.97 0.82 -5.43
N TYR A 139 -10.78 0.41 -4.45
CA TYR A 139 -11.61 1.33 -3.68
C TYR A 139 -11.66 1.02 -2.18
N GLY A 140 -11.78 2.07 -1.36
CA GLY A 140 -11.86 1.96 0.11
C GLY A 140 -13.27 1.71 0.66
N GLN A 141 -14.29 2.33 0.06
CA GLN A 141 -15.66 2.26 0.56
C GLN A 141 -16.33 0.92 0.21
N ALA A 142 -16.22 -0.03 1.13
CA ALA A 142 -16.79 -1.37 1.05
C ALA A 142 -17.15 -1.88 2.45
N LYS A 143 -17.94 -2.96 2.53
CA LYS A 143 -18.27 -3.63 3.80
C LYS A 143 -17.34 -4.80 4.12
N GLU A 144 -16.68 -5.34 3.10
CA GLU A 144 -15.85 -6.55 3.17
C GLU A 144 -14.82 -6.53 2.04
N ALA A 145 -13.76 -7.31 2.19
CA ALA A 145 -12.79 -7.55 1.14
C ALA A 145 -13.45 -8.28 -0.04
N MET A 146 -13.21 -7.80 -1.26
CA MET A 146 -13.75 -8.45 -2.46
C MET A 146 -12.94 -8.15 -3.70
N LEU A 147 -12.98 -9.10 -4.64
CA LEU A 147 -12.51 -8.95 -6.00
C LEU A 147 -13.64 -9.35 -6.95
N LYS A 148 -13.98 -8.47 -7.89
CA LYS A 148 -14.99 -8.72 -8.92
C LYS A 148 -14.46 -8.36 -10.29
N GLN A 149 -14.79 -9.16 -11.29
CA GLN A 149 -14.46 -8.87 -12.68
C GLN A 149 -15.71 -8.40 -13.42
N PHE A 150 -15.58 -7.28 -14.14
CA PHE A 150 -16.60 -6.76 -15.04
C PHE A 150 -15.97 -6.55 -16.42
N GLY A 151 -16.28 -7.44 -17.37
CA GLY A 151 -15.58 -7.47 -18.65
C GLY A 151 -14.07 -7.66 -18.43
N PRO A 152 -13.20 -6.82 -19.02
CA PRO A 152 -11.75 -6.95 -18.86
C PRO A 152 -11.20 -6.16 -17.66
N ARG A 153 -12.04 -5.62 -16.76
CA ARG A 153 -11.62 -4.82 -15.60
C ARG A 153 -11.90 -5.53 -14.30
N TYR A 154 -11.00 -5.34 -13.35
CA TYR A 154 -11.13 -5.85 -12.00
C TYR A 154 -11.45 -4.73 -11.03
N PHE A 155 -12.34 -5.01 -10.09
CA PHE A 155 -12.72 -4.14 -8.99
C PHE A 155 -12.27 -4.83 -7.71
N PHE A 156 -11.31 -4.22 -7.02
CA PHE A 156 -10.66 -4.77 -5.86
C PHE A 156 -10.83 -3.84 -4.65
N THR A 157 -11.06 -4.43 -3.49
CA THR A 157 -11.03 -3.71 -2.22
C THR A 157 -10.56 -4.65 -1.12
N PRO A 158 -9.68 -4.20 -0.20
CA PRO A 158 -9.37 -4.95 1.01
C PRO A 158 -10.51 -4.90 2.04
N GLY A 159 -11.58 -4.14 1.80
CA GLY A 159 -12.61 -3.87 2.81
C GLY A 159 -12.13 -2.85 3.86
N PRO A 160 -12.93 -2.59 4.91
CA PRO A 160 -12.45 -1.83 6.07
C PRO A 160 -11.42 -2.66 6.84
N LEU A 161 -10.47 -2.00 7.51
CA LEU A 161 -9.41 -2.68 8.26
C LEU A 161 -9.97 -3.53 9.41
N SER A 162 -11.10 -3.11 9.99
CA SER A 162 -11.86 -3.89 11.00
C SER A 162 -12.35 -5.25 10.48
N GLY A 163 -12.38 -5.46 9.16
CA GLY A 163 -12.60 -6.76 8.54
C GLY A 163 -11.40 -7.71 8.62
N GLY A 164 -10.28 -7.28 9.20
CA GLY A 164 -9.08 -8.10 9.42
C GLY A 164 -8.34 -8.44 8.12
N ARG A 165 -8.37 -7.53 7.14
CA ARG A 165 -7.76 -7.74 5.82
C ARG A 165 -6.95 -6.52 5.35
N VAL A 166 -5.82 -6.79 4.72
CA VAL A 166 -5.05 -5.86 3.89
C VAL A 166 -4.92 -6.43 2.49
N GLY A 167 -4.70 -5.58 1.50
CA GLY A 167 -4.56 -5.97 0.09
C GLY A 167 -3.14 -5.74 -0.43
N MET A 168 -2.78 -6.46 -1.48
CA MET A 168 -1.56 -6.21 -2.24
C MET A 168 -1.81 -6.44 -3.73
N LEU A 169 -1.17 -5.62 -4.56
CA LEU A 169 -1.07 -5.82 -6.00
C LEU A 169 0.41 -5.92 -6.40
N GLU A 170 0.75 -6.93 -7.20
CA GLU A 170 2.10 -7.14 -7.71
C GLU A 170 2.07 -7.72 -9.13
N LEU A 171 3.24 -7.88 -9.74
CA LEU A 171 3.43 -8.69 -10.95
C LEU A 171 3.86 -10.11 -10.56
N ASP A 172 3.40 -11.12 -11.30
CA ASP A 172 4.05 -12.42 -11.29
C ASP A 172 5.21 -12.48 -12.31
N ASP A 173 5.90 -13.62 -12.36
CA ASP A 173 7.01 -13.86 -13.29
C ASP A 173 6.61 -13.80 -14.78
N GLU A 174 5.32 -13.94 -15.10
CA GLU A 174 4.77 -13.80 -16.45
C GLU A 174 4.30 -12.37 -16.75
N GLY A 175 4.50 -11.42 -15.81
CA GLY A 175 4.06 -10.04 -15.94
C GLY A 175 2.55 -9.88 -15.82
N ARG A 176 1.82 -10.78 -15.17
CA ARG A 176 0.39 -10.64 -14.87
C ARG A 176 0.20 -9.96 -13.52
N ILE A 177 -0.81 -9.10 -13.39
CA ILE A 177 -1.14 -8.54 -12.07
C ILE A 177 -1.68 -9.68 -11.21
N VAL A 178 -1.19 -9.78 -9.98
CA VAL A 178 -1.71 -10.64 -8.93
C VAL A 178 -2.35 -9.76 -7.87
N ALA A 179 -3.58 -10.07 -7.48
CA ALA A 179 -4.23 -9.49 -6.32
C ALA A 179 -4.16 -10.47 -5.15
N LEU A 180 -3.69 -9.99 -4.00
CA LEU A 180 -3.57 -10.77 -2.78
C LEU A 180 -4.29 -10.07 -1.64
N THR A 181 -4.78 -10.85 -0.69
CA THR A 181 -5.13 -10.32 0.63
C THR A 181 -4.45 -11.14 1.73
N PHE A 182 -4.15 -10.42 2.80
CA PHE A 182 -3.54 -10.95 4.00
C PHE A 182 -4.34 -10.50 5.21
N GLU A 183 -4.16 -11.19 6.33
CA GLU A 183 -4.43 -10.61 7.64
C GLU A 183 -3.36 -9.54 7.95
N PRO A 184 -3.62 -8.57 8.85
CA PRO A 184 -2.62 -7.60 9.27
C PRO A 184 -1.32 -8.23 9.77
N SER A 185 -1.40 -9.43 10.36
CA SER A 185 -0.27 -10.25 10.80
C SER A 185 0.58 -10.85 9.68
N GLY A 186 0.14 -10.71 8.42
CA GLY A 186 0.82 -11.27 7.24
C GLY A 186 0.38 -12.68 6.84
N MET A 187 -0.58 -13.28 7.54
CA MET A 187 -1.12 -14.58 7.11
C MET A 187 -1.84 -14.44 5.76
N PRO A 188 -1.47 -15.21 4.71
CA PRO A 188 -2.13 -15.12 3.41
C PRO A 188 -3.55 -15.68 3.48
N VAL A 189 -4.48 -14.96 2.87
CA VAL A 189 -5.91 -15.29 2.90
C VAL A 189 -6.35 -15.82 1.54
N TRP A 190 -6.10 -15.03 0.50
CA TRP A 190 -6.35 -15.46 -0.87
C TRP A 190 -5.46 -14.71 -1.86
N ARG A 191 -5.28 -15.32 -3.03
CA ARG A 191 -4.46 -14.86 -4.14
C ARG A 191 -5.16 -15.16 -5.45
N GLU A 192 -5.30 -14.15 -6.31
CA GLU A 192 -5.89 -14.29 -7.64
C GLU A 192 -4.95 -13.68 -8.70
N VAL A 193 -4.70 -14.42 -9.77
CA VAL A 193 -3.99 -13.90 -10.94
C VAL A 193 -5.01 -13.25 -11.87
N LEU A 194 -4.88 -11.94 -12.09
CA LEU A 194 -5.82 -11.18 -12.90
C LEU A 194 -5.53 -11.44 -14.39
N GLN A 195 -6.48 -12.06 -15.08
CA GLN A 195 -6.35 -12.29 -16.51
C GLN A 195 -6.47 -10.95 -17.24
N GLY A 196 -5.38 -10.53 -17.89
CA GLY A 196 -5.39 -9.38 -18.79
C GLY A 196 -6.31 -9.61 -19.99
N ARG A 197 -6.49 -8.58 -20.84
CA ARG A 197 -7.19 -8.69 -22.13
C ARG A 197 -6.74 -9.96 -22.86
N GLY A 198 -7.60 -10.99 -22.87
CA GLY A 198 -7.38 -12.15 -23.71
C GLY A 198 -7.32 -11.67 -25.16
N ALA A 199 -6.17 -11.83 -25.80
CA ALA A 199 -6.07 -11.60 -27.23
C ALA A 199 -7.06 -12.56 -27.92
N LYS A 200 -8.09 -12.03 -28.57
CA LYS A 200 -8.89 -12.81 -29.50
C LYS A 200 -7.98 -13.19 -30.68
N LEU A 201 -7.32 -14.34 -30.58
CA LEU A 201 -6.71 -15.02 -31.72
C LEU A 201 -7.84 -15.42 -32.66
N THR A 202 -8.08 -14.61 -33.68
CA THR A 202 -8.94 -14.98 -34.80
C THR A 202 -8.05 -15.66 -35.82
N VAL A 203 -8.10 -17.00 -35.87
CA VAL A 203 -7.51 -17.76 -36.97
C VAL A 203 -8.43 -17.58 -38.17
N ALA A 204 -8.01 -16.79 -39.15
CA ALA A 204 -8.64 -16.79 -40.46
C ALA A 204 -8.36 -18.16 -41.13
N ARG A 205 -9.43 -18.84 -41.55
CA ARG A 205 -9.36 -20.05 -42.39
C ARG A 205 -9.14 -19.67 -43.84
#